data_AF-A0A651DW65-F1
#
_entry.id   AF-A0A651DW65-F1
#
_cell.length_a   1.000
_cell.length_b   1.000
_cell.length_c   1.000
_cell.angle_alpha   90.00
_cell.angle_beta   90.00
_cell.angle_gamma   90.00
#
_symmetry.space_group_name_H-M   'P 1'
#
loop_
_entity.id
_entity.type
_entity.pdbx_description
1 polymer ?
#
loop_
_entity_poly.entity_id
_entity_poly.type
_entity_poly.pdbx_seq_one_letter_code
_entity_poly.pdbx_strand_id
1 'polypeptide(L)'
;MKRIMLSVVVLLGMVLLTGCVMEAPFHGFIVQVVDLEGTVLFEEEVIVNIDDDRTLYDMLEEAIDLDVQVFDGLGVFINGLAGFYPREHGVTFNYWFALHVDGAPSSTGISDLAFTDGMVITFVESTMLDEFDQQVDRVIGLLMDVQLERYLEANVIDHHVAAALALLVTHGYDVPPAFTALTGAVPDMLDALGTETIASAFKAYVIGQAFGVDVDDIVTAMTALTATHVYDATVLLMMMGLTHADPSLTAPLLDMLLTELPAFMDADYAGMLIMALTFFAGDPDVDARIDEMVTYILDRQEAEGIVSWGTANAASTAQAVLALLALGLDPRGEHATVDNTDLIEALLAFETEGAFRWSLTSEDADFAFSTPQAFAALAVYKIYRDTWGNPAVHLFVNA
;
A
#
# COMPACT_ATOMS: atom_id res chain seq x y z
N MET A 1 49.63 22.77 -30.98
CA MET A 1 49.43 24.18 -31.41
C MET A 1 48.06 24.66 -30.97
N LYS A 2 48.08 25.69 -30.11
CA LYS A 2 46.99 26.51 -29.56
C LYS A 2 45.69 26.59 -30.39
N ARG A 3 44.55 26.43 -29.72
CA ARG A 3 43.43 27.38 -29.82
C ARG A 3 42.92 27.67 -28.41
N ILE A 4 43.04 28.94 -28.04
CA ILE A 4 42.66 29.58 -26.79
C ILE A 4 41.41 30.40 -27.13
N MET A 5 40.33 30.27 -26.36
CA MET A 5 39.24 31.25 -26.25
C MET A 5 38.70 31.15 -24.83
N LEU A 6 39.19 31.99 -23.92
CA LEU A 6 38.70 33.34 -23.58
C LEU A 6 37.56 33.28 -22.55
N SER A 7 37.95 33.01 -21.30
CA SER A 7 37.12 33.26 -20.12
C SER A 7 37.02 34.77 -19.91
N VAL A 8 35.82 35.32 -20.03
CA VAL A 8 35.54 36.71 -19.68
C VAL A 8 35.47 36.80 -18.16
N VAL A 9 36.53 37.31 -17.56
CA VAL A 9 36.55 37.75 -16.16
C VAL A 9 35.96 39.16 -16.14
N VAL A 10 34.72 39.29 -15.65
CA VAL A 10 34.16 40.60 -15.30
C VAL A 10 34.76 41.00 -13.96
N LEU A 11 35.77 41.86 -14.02
CA LEU A 11 36.38 42.49 -12.85
C LEU A 11 35.46 43.63 -12.39
N LEU A 12 34.55 43.35 -11.46
CA LEU A 12 33.76 44.40 -10.82
C LEU A 12 34.63 45.10 -9.77
N GLY A 13 34.93 46.37 -10.03
CA GLY A 13 35.79 47.18 -9.17
C GLY A 13 35.19 47.41 -7.79
N MET A 14 35.96 47.08 -6.75
CA MET A 14 35.75 47.58 -5.41
C MET A 14 36.03 49.09 -5.37
N VAL A 15 34.97 49.88 -5.22
CA VAL A 15 35.03 51.17 -4.52
C VAL A 15 34.10 51.05 -3.33
N LEU A 16 34.70 51.25 -2.16
CA LEU A 16 34.11 51.16 -0.83
C LEU A 16 32.98 52.17 -0.66
N LEU A 17 31.79 51.67 -0.32
CA LEU A 17 30.88 52.34 0.60
C LEU A 17 30.70 51.39 1.78
N THR A 18 31.41 51.67 2.87
CA THR A 18 31.05 51.22 4.21
C THR A 18 29.75 51.90 4.62
N GLY A 19 28.66 51.51 3.95
CA GLY A 19 27.33 51.59 4.50
C GLY A 19 27.15 50.32 5.33
N CYS A 20 27.10 50.47 6.65
CA CYS A 20 26.44 49.48 7.48
C CYS A 20 24.99 49.45 6.95
N VAL A 21 24.68 48.53 6.04
CA VAL A 21 23.29 48.13 5.84
C VAL A 21 22.97 47.44 7.15
N MET A 22 22.46 48.22 8.11
CA MET A 22 21.61 47.64 9.14
C MET A 22 20.51 46.96 8.34
N GLU A 23 20.60 45.63 8.19
CA GLU A 23 19.41 44.84 7.93
C GLU A 23 18.36 45.36 8.92
N ALA A 24 17.24 45.83 8.40
CA ALA A 24 16.14 46.19 9.26
C ALA A 24 15.87 44.97 10.17
N PRO A 25 15.66 45.17 11.47
CA PRO A 25 15.36 44.04 12.34
C PRO A 25 14.17 43.29 11.74
N PHE A 26 14.33 41.97 11.56
CA PHE A 26 13.27 41.10 11.11
C PHE A 26 12.04 41.36 11.99
N HIS A 27 10.94 41.73 11.34
CA HIS A 27 9.64 41.85 11.96
C HIS A 27 8.70 40.94 11.20
N GLY A 28 8.29 39.83 11.80
CA GLY A 28 7.65 38.76 11.05
C GLY A 28 7.63 37.42 11.79
N PHE A 29 7.36 36.36 11.05
CA PHE A 29 7.35 34.99 11.55
C PHE A 29 7.98 34.04 10.54
N ILE A 30 8.41 32.87 11.00
CA ILE A 30 8.97 31.81 10.16
C ILE A 30 7.90 30.75 9.95
N VAL A 31 7.78 30.23 8.73
CA VAL A 31 6.88 29.12 8.39
C VAL A 31 7.71 27.93 7.98
N GLN A 32 7.39 26.75 8.51
CA GLN A 32 8.09 25.51 8.22
C GLN A 32 7.12 24.38 7.86
N VAL A 33 7.56 23.49 6.97
CA VAL A 33 6.96 22.15 6.79
C VAL A 33 7.98 21.11 7.23
N VAL A 34 7.54 20.19 8.08
CA VAL A 34 8.38 19.12 8.62
C VAL A 34 7.73 17.77 8.33
N ASP A 35 8.49 16.83 7.78
CA ASP A 35 8.01 15.46 7.52
C ASP A 35 7.90 14.62 8.81
N LEU A 36 7.35 13.42 8.68
CA LEU A 36 7.16 12.50 9.80
C LEU A 36 8.48 12.10 10.50
N GLU A 37 9.62 12.14 9.80
CA GLU A 37 10.94 11.86 10.38
C GLU A 37 11.61 13.09 11.01
N GLY A 38 10.98 14.26 10.95
CA GLY A 38 11.48 15.51 11.52
C GLY A 38 12.38 16.31 10.58
N THR A 39 12.45 15.98 9.30
CA THR A 39 13.18 16.73 8.28
C THR A 39 12.40 17.97 7.88
N VAL A 40 13.06 19.13 7.92
CA VAL A 40 12.49 20.38 7.38
C VAL A 40 12.48 20.30 5.85
N LEU A 41 11.30 20.20 5.27
CA LEU A 41 11.09 20.17 3.82
C LEU A 41 11.03 21.57 3.20
N PHE A 42 10.54 22.53 3.99
CA PHE A 42 10.31 23.91 3.58
C PHE A 42 10.50 24.84 4.76
N GLU A 43 11.09 26.01 4.51
CA GLU A 43 11.23 27.10 5.46
C GLU A 43 11.17 28.44 4.73
N GLU A 44 10.34 29.36 5.20
CA GLU A 44 10.24 30.72 4.66
C GLU A 44 10.05 31.76 5.77
N GLU A 45 10.75 32.88 5.65
CA GLU A 45 10.59 34.05 6.51
C GLU A 45 9.50 34.98 5.94
N VAL A 46 8.40 35.16 6.68
CA VAL A 46 7.31 36.06 6.30
C VAL A 46 7.49 37.40 7.02
N ILE A 47 7.78 38.45 6.24
CA ILE A 47 7.93 39.81 6.77
C ILE A 47 6.55 40.46 6.92
N VAL A 48 6.26 40.94 8.13
CA VAL A 48 5.00 41.59 8.48
C VAL A 48 5.22 43.08 8.69
N ASN A 49 4.25 43.91 8.29
CA ASN A 49 4.29 45.35 8.60
C ASN A 49 3.88 45.57 10.06
N ILE A 50 4.56 46.46 10.78
CA ILE A 50 4.31 46.73 12.21
C ILE A 50 2.85 47.16 12.50
N ASP A 51 2.18 47.76 11.52
CA ASP A 51 0.79 48.24 11.63
C ASP A 51 -0.23 47.27 10.99
N ASP A 52 0.16 46.04 10.65
CA ASP A 52 -0.73 45.03 10.07
C ASP A 52 -1.68 44.47 11.14
N ASP A 53 -2.99 44.65 10.94
CA ASP A 53 -4.06 44.24 11.87
C ASP A 53 -4.79 42.97 11.44
N ARG A 54 -4.31 42.31 10.38
CA ARG A 54 -4.88 41.06 9.87
C ARG A 54 -4.59 39.88 10.79
N THR A 55 -5.29 38.77 10.55
CA THR A 55 -5.01 37.52 11.26
C THR A 55 -3.74 36.86 10.74
N LEU A 56 -3.14 35.98 11.56
CA LEU A 56 -1.97 35.21 11.14
C LEU A 56 -2.26 34.34 9.90
N TYR A 57 -3.50 33.85 9.79
CA TYR A 57 -3.96 33.13 8.60
C TYR A 57 -3.93 34.01 7.35
N ASP A 58 -4.47 35.24 7.41
CA ASP A 58 -4.50 36.14 6.25
C ASP A 58 -3.09 36.56 5.82
N MET A 59 -2.18 36.73 6.78
CA MET A 59 -0.76 37.00 6.50
C MET A 59 -0.09 35.80 5.83
N LEU A 60 -0.39 34.58 6.30
CA LEU A 60 0.13 33.35 5.72
C LEU A 60 -0.40 33.11 4.30
N GLU A 61 -1.71 33.27 4.09
CA GLU A 61 -2.38 33.07 2.80
C GLU A 61 -1.88 34.06 1.73
N GLU A 62 -1.47 35.27 2.11
CA GLU A 62 -0.83 36.21 1.17
C GLU A 62 0.61 35.81 0.83
N ALA A 63 1.34 35.28 1.82
CA ALA A 63 2.77 35.00 1.69
C ALA A 63 3.05 33.67 0.98
N ILE A 64 2.25 32.64 1.25
CA ILE A 64 2.49 31.26 0.84
C ILE A 64 1.26 30.71 0.15
N ASP A 65 1.47 29.93 -0.91
CA ASP A 65 0.40 29.19 -1.59
C ASP A 65 -0.16 28.11 -0.65
N LEU A 66 -1.43 28.24 -0.27
CA LEU A 66 -2.12 27.30 0.62
C LEU A 66 -3.23 26.57 -0.14
N ASP A 67 -3.30 25.26 0.07
CA ASP A 67 -4.51 24.48 -0.21
C ASP A 67 -5.30 24.31 1.08
N VAL A 68 -6.52 24.84 1.09
CA VAL A 68 -7.36 24.93 2.30
C VAL A 68 -8.75 24.38 2.07
N GLN A 69 -9.28 23.76 3.11
CA GLN A 69 -10.68 23.38 3.20
C GLN A 69 -11.34 24.08 4.39
N VAL A 70 -12.44 24.78 4.13
CA VAL A 70 -13.20 25.48 5.16
C VAL A 70 -14.40 24.63 5.57
N PHE A 71 -14.50 24.33 6.86
CA PHE A 71 -15.62 23.59 7.43
C PHE A 71 -16.46 24.51 8.32
N ASP A 72 -17.76 24.57 8.03
CA ASP A 72 -18.72 25.36 8.82
C ASP A 72 -18.68 24.97 10.30
N GLY A 73 -18.25 25.91 11.15
CA GLY A 73 -18.17 25.72 12.61
C GLY A 73 -16.91 24.98 13.12
N LEU A 74 -16.04 24.48 12.23
CA LEU A 74 -14.77 23.83 12.60
C LEU A 74 -13.53 24.64 12.18
N GLY A 75 -13.69 25.62 11.28
CA GLY A 75 -12.62 26.54 10.89
C GLY A 75 -11.91 26.13 9.60
N VAL A 76 -10.70 26.68 9.41
CA VAL A 76 -9.85 26.43 8.23
C VAL A 76 -8.93 25.24 8.49
N PHE A 77 -8.97 24.25 7.61
CA PHE A 77 -8.00 23.16 7.54
C PHE A 77 -7.02 23.45 6.40
N ILE A 78 -5.72 23.41 6.70
CA ILE A 78 -4.66 23.53 5.71
C ILE A 78 -4.29 22.11 5.28
N ASN A 79 -4.66 21.76 4.05
CA ASN A 79 -4.43 20.46 3.44
C ASN A 79 -3.01 20.36 2.86
N GLY A 80 -2.50 21.48 2.34
CA GLY A 80 -1.14 21.60 1.81
C GLY A 80 -0.66 23.05 1.85
N LEU A 81 0.66 23.23 1.84
CA LEU A 81 1.28 24.55 1.76
C LEU A 81 2.58 24.50 0.96
N ALA A 82 2.83 25.52 0.14
CA ALA A 82 4.00 25.62 -0.74
C ALA A 82 4.21 24.39 -1.65
N GLY A 83 3.12 23.72 -2.04
CA GLY A 83 3.17 22.49 -2.85
C GLY A 83 3.54 21.21 -2.07
N PHE A 84 3.75 21.30 -0.76
CA PHE A 84 3.92 20.15 0.11
C PHE A 84 2.58 19.70 0.67
N TYR A 85 2.38 18.38 0.65
CA TYR A 85 1.21 17.70 1.19
C TYR A 85 1.68 16.55 2.07
N PRO A 86 0.86 16.13 3.05
CA PRO A 86 1.13 14.90 3.80
C PRO A 86 1.21 13.69 2.86
N ARG A 87 1.90 12.63 3.28
CA ARG A 87 1.92 11.33 2.60
C ARG A 87 0.51 10.88 2.29
N GLU A 88 0.34 10.33 1.09
CA GLU A 88 -0.93 9.74 0.66
C GLU A 88 -2.11 10.73 0.73
N HIS A 89 -1.81 12.04 0.63
CA HIS A 89 -2.84 13.06 0.59
C HIS A 89 -3.82 12.82 -0.55
N GLY A 90 -5.12 12.87 -0.23
CA GLY A 90 -6.20 12.57 -1.17
C GLY A 90 -6.50 11.07 -1.34
N VAL A 91 -5.70 10.19 -0.73
CA VAL A 91 -5.90 8.74 -0.72
C VAL A 91 -6.47 8.29 0.62
N THR A 92 -5.82 8.70 1.72
CA THR A 92 -6.22 8.33 3.08
C THR A 92 -6.26 9.57 3.99
N PHE A 93 -6.84 9.42 5.18
CA PHE A 93 -6.81 10.44 6.24
C PHE A 93 -5.81 10.09 7.34
N ASN A 94 -4.93 9.12 7.11
CA ASN A 94 -3.98 8.64 8.10
C ASN A 94 -2.86 9.64 8.39
N TYR A 95 -2.59 10.55 7.44
CA TYR A 95 -1.54 11.54 7.54
C TYR A 95 -2.13 12.95 7.39
N TRP A 96 -1.68 13.88 8.23
CA TRP A 96 -2.09 15.30 8.18
C TRP A 96 -0.97 16.21 8.67
N PHE A 97 -1.08 17.52 8.42
CA PHE A 97 -0.20 18.50 9.04
C PHE A 97 -0.77 18.98 10.38
N ALA A 98 -0.09 18.67 11.47
CA ALA A 98 -0.35 19.24 12.78
C ALA A 98 0.30 20.62 12.90
N LEU A 99 -0.44 21.59 13.42
CA LEU A 99 0.06 22.94 13.64
C LEU A 99 0.88 23.02 14.93
N HIS A 100 2.13 23.44 14.84
CA HIS A 100 3.02 23.72 15.96
C HIS A 100 3.40 25.21 15.96
N VAL A 101 3.56 25.77 17.16
CA VAL A 101 4.00 27.14 17.40
C VAL A 101 5.19 27.12 18.34
N ASP A 102 6.32 27.70 17.92
CA ASP A 102 7.58 27.73 18.67
C ASP A 102 8.01 26.35 19.19
N GLY A 103 7.81 25.32 18.35
CA GLY A 103 8.16 23.93 18.63
C GLY A 103 7.15 23.15 19.47
N ALA A 104 6.04 23.75 19.92
CA ALA A 104 4.99 23.09 20.69
C ALA A 104 3.72 22.88 19.86
N PRO A 105 3.00 21.75 20.00
CA PRO A 105 1.70 21.55 19.35
C PRO A 105 0.71 22.64 19.74
N SER A 106 -0.02 23.18 18.76
CA SER A 106 -1.08 24.15 18.97
C SER A 106 -2.40 23.46 19.33
N SER A 107 -3.13 24.01 20.30
CA SER A 107 -4.49 23.58 20.65
C SER A 107 -5.58 24.36 19.92
N THR A 108 -5.20 25.37 19.12
CA THR A 108 -6.11 26.24 18.35
C THR A 108 -5.67 26.30 16.89
N GLY A 109 -6.62 26.57 15.99
CA GLY A 109 -6.31 26.77 14.58
C GLY A 109 -5.52 28.05 14.34
N ILE A 110 -4.89 28.16 13.17
CA ILE A 110 -4.03 29.29 12.81
C ILE A 110 -4.79 30.63 12.80
N SER A 111 -6.08 30.62 12.49
CA SER A 111 -6.92 31.82 12.49
C SER A 111 -7.14 32.43 13.89
N ASP A 112 -6.94 31.63 14.95
CA ASP A 112 -7.11 32.07 16.35
C ASP A 112 -5.77 32.39 17.04
N LEU A 113 -4.64 32.21 16.35
CA LEU A 113 -3.32 32.50 16.90
C LEU A 113 -3.03 34.01 16.89
N ALA A 114 -2.50 34.50 18.01
CA ALA A 114 -2.01 35.86 18.09
C ALA A 114 -0.60 35.95 17.48
N PHE A 115 -0.40 36.87 16.54
CA PHE A 115 0.93 37.16 16.01
C PHE A 115 1.89 37.59 17.13
N THR A 116 3.05 36.96 17.16
CA THR A 116 4.18 37.37 17.99
C THR A 116 5.41 37.48 17.10
N ASP A 117 6.12 38.60 17.23
CA ASP A 117 7.31 38.85 16.43
C ASP A 117 8.39 37.78 16.66
N GLY A 118 8.90 37.20 15.58
CA GLY A 118 9.88 36.11 15.60
C GLY A 118 9.31 34.71 15.86
N MET A 119 7.98 34.54 15.92
CA MET A 119 7.38 33.22 16.13
C MET A 119 7.67 32.26 14.98
N VAL A 120 7.72 30.97 15.29
CA VAL A 120 7.86 29.90 14.29
C VAL A 120 6.55 29.12 14.21
N ILE A 121 5.95 29.10 13.03
CA ILE A 121 4.78 28.28 12.69
C ILE A 121 5.29 27.06 11.93
N THR A 122 5.09 25.87 12.49
CA THR A 122 5.54 24.63 11.85
C THR A 122 4.33 23.75 11.56
N PHE A 123 4.20 23.30 10.31
CA PHE A 123 3.27 22.27 9.88
C PHE A 123 4.02 20.93 9.91
N VAL A 124 3.75 20.14 10.94
CA VAL A 124 4.44 18.86 11.18
C VAL A 124 3.55 17.73 10.67
N GLU A 125 4.03 16.97 9.69
CA GLU A 125 3.37 15.74 9.26
C GLU A 125 3.20 14.79 10.45
N SER A 126 1.98 14.33 10.64
CA SER A 126 1.56 13.54 11.79
C SER A 126 0.67 12.39 11.32
N THR A 127 0.62 11.32 12.10
CA THR A 127 -0.19 10.14 11.77
C THR A 127 -0.89 9.54 12.99
N MET A 128 -2.03 8.88 12.74
CA MET A 128 -2.76 8.07 13.72
C MET A 128 -2.33 6.60 13.66
N LEU A 129 -1.55 6.21 12.65
CA LEU A 129 -1.02 4.86 12.52
C LEU A 129 -0.02 4.59 13.66
N ASP A 130 -0.13 3.40 14.25
CA ASP A 130 0.88 2.95 15.20
C ASP A 130 2.24 2.74 14.50
N GLU A 131 3.31 2.59 15.28
CA GLU A 131 4.67 2.42 14.73
C GLU A 131 4.80 1.21 13.80
N PHE A 132 3.96 0.19 14.03
CA PHE A 132 3.97 -1.06 13.33
C PHE A 132 3.23 -0.96 11.98
N ASP A 133 2.11 -0.27 11.92
CA ASP A 133 1.41 0.08 10.67
C ASP A 133 2.25 1.00 9.78
N GLN A 134 3.01 1.91 10.39
CA GLN A 134 4.02 2.67 9.66
C GLN A 134 5.16 1.78 9.15
N GLN A 135 5.51 0.71 9.86
CA GLN A 135 6.50 -0.28 9.38
C GLN A 135 5.98 -1.05 8.18
N VAL A 136 4.71 -1.44 8.18
CA VAL A 136 4.06 -2.07 7.02
C VAL A 136 4.20 -1.17 5.79
N ASP A 137 3.84 0.12 5.90
CA ASP A 137 3.93 1.08 4.80
C ASP A 137 5.38 1.20 4.28
N ARG A 138 6.37 1.26 5.18
CA ARG A 138 7.79 1.28 4.82
C ARG A 138 8.23 0.02 4.07
N VAL A 139 7.77 -1.16 4.47
CA VAL A 139 8.14 -2.44 3.84
C VAL A 139 7.53 -2.56 2.44
N ILE A 140 6.27 -2.14 2.27
CA ILE A 140 5.63 -2.04 0.94
C ILE A 140 6.46 -1.10 0.04
N GLY A 141 6.82 0.08 0.53
CA GLY A 141 7.67 1.04 -0.19
C GLY A 141 9.03 0.45 -0.57
N LEU A 142 9.72 -0.19 0.38
CA LEU A 142 11.04 -0.78 0.13
C LEU A 142 11.00 -1.87 -0.94
N LEU A 143 9.95 -2.69 -0.97
CA LEU A 143 9.78 -3.70 -2.01
C LEU A 143 9.56 -3.05 -3.38
N MET A 144 8.69 -2.05 -3.45
CA MET A 144 8.42 -1.28 -4.67
C MET A 144 9.66 -0.56 -5.21
N ASP A 145 10.53 -0.08 -4.32
CA ASP A 145 11.73 0.66 -4.69
C ASP A 145 12.93 -0.24 -5.04
N VAL A 146 13.08 -1.37 -4.35
CA VAL A 146 14.31 -2.18 -4.40
C VAL A 146 14.13 -3.51 -5.10
N GLN A 147 12.97 -4.16 -4.92
CA GLN A 147 12.77 -5.54 -5.39
C GLN A 147 11.87 -5.65 -6.62
N LEU A 148 11.15 -4.58 -6.97
CA LEU A 148 10.11 -4.61 -7.99
C LEU A 148 10.59 -5.10 -9.36
N GLU A 149 11.81 -4.71 -9.77
CA GLU A 149 12.40 -5.14 -11.04
C GLU A 149 12.50 -6.67 -11.16
N ARG A 150 12.55 -7.42 -10.05
CA ARG A 150 12.59 -8.90 -10.08
C ARG A 150 11.26 -9.53 -10.52
N TYR A 151 10.18 -8.79 -10.36
CA TYR A 151 8.81 -9.27 -10.54
C TYR A 151 8.10 -8.63 -11.73
N LEU A 152 8.68 -7.58 -12.30
CA LEU A 152 8.12 -6.80 -13.40
C LEU A 152 9.17 -6.58 -14.49
N GLU A 153 9.29 -7.57 -15.37
CA GLU A 153 10.02 -7.46 -16.64
C GLU A 153 9.19 -8.06 -17.78
N ALA A 154 9.51 -7.71 -19.03
CA ALA A 154 8.73 -8.12 -20.21
C ALA A 154 8.47 -9.64 -20.36
N ASN A 155 9.27 -10.49 -19.72
CA ASN A 155 9.11 -11.95 -19.74
C ASN A 155 8.85 -12.57 -18.35
N VAL A 156 8.81 -11.75 -17.30
CA VAL A 156 8.67 -12.18 -15.91
C VAL A 156 7.74 -11.19 -15.22
N ILE A 157 6.45 -11.52 -15.19
CA ILE A 157 5.47 -10.82 -14.37
C ILE A 157 4.93 -11.79 -13.33
N ASP A 158 5.18 -11.49 -12.05
CA ASP A 158 4.54 -12.23 -10.97
C ASP A 158 3.10 -11.74 -10.77
N HIS A 159 2.16 -12.67 -10.87
CA HIS A 159 0.72 -12.38 -10.76
C HIS A 159 0.27 -11.84 -9.39
N HIS A 160 0.92 -12.19 -8.26
CA HIS A 160 0.57 -11.62 -6.95
C HIS A 160 1.03 -10.17 -6.87
N VAL A 161 2.24 -9.89 -7.34
CA VAL A 161 2.79 -8.52 -7.38
C VAL A 161 1.98 -7.64 -8.33
N ALA A 162 1.65 -8.15 -9.52
CA ALA A 162 0.82 -7.42 -10.48
C ALA A 162 -0.57 -7.11 -9.91
N ALA A 163 -1.24 -8.10 -9.28
CA ALA A 163 -2.54 -7.89 -8.65
C ALA A 163 -2.49 -6.87 -7.51
N ALA A 164 -1.48 -6.97 -6.64
CA ALA A 164 -1.31 -6.05 -5.52
C ALA A 164 -1.09 -4.60 -5.98
N LEU A 165 -0.28 -4.39 -7.02
CA LEU A 165 -0.04 -3.05 -7.58
C LEU A 165 -1.27 -2.49 -8.27
N ALA A 166 -1.99 -3.31 -9.04
CA ALA A 166 -3.25 -2.90 -9.63
C ALA A 166 -4.27 -2.49 -8.56
N LEU A 167 -4.37 -3.28 -7.49
CA LEU A 167 -5.25 -2.98 -6.38
C LEU A 167 -4.86 -1.67 -5.67
N LEU A 168 -3.57 -1.43 -5.42
CA LEU A 168 -3.08 -0.14 -4.91
C LEU A 168 -3.48 1.03 -5.82
N VAL A 169 -3.31 0.90 -7.14
CA VAL A 169 -3.71 1.93 -8.12
C VAL A 169 -5.23 2.18 -8.08
N THR A 170 -6.05 1.13 -8.04
CA THR A 170 -7.52 1.29 -8.00
C THR A 170 -8.00 1.98 -6.72
N HIS A 171 -7.24 1.86 -5.64
CA HIS A 171 -7.48 2.55 -4.38
C HIS A 171 -6.79 3.93 -4.27
N GLY A 172 -6.15 4.40 -5.35
CA GLY A 172 -5.59 5.74 -5.45
C GLY A 172 -4.15 5.88 -4.96
N TYR A 173 -3.49 4.79 -4.55
CA TYR A 173 -2.09 4.83 -4.16
C TYR A 173 -1.17 4.96 -5.36
N ASP A 174 -0.08 5.68 -5.17
CA ASP A 174 0.99 5.76 -6.14
C ASP A 174 1.75 4.43 -6.21
N VAL A 175 2.05 4.00 -7.43
CA VAL A 175 2.91 2.84 -7.70
C VAL A 175 4.04 3.24 -8.65
N PRO A 176 5.17 2.51 -8.65
CA PRO A 176 6.29 2.86 -9.51
C PRO A 176 5.91 2.89 -11.00
N PRO A 177 6.37 3.89 -11.77
CA PRO A 177 6.05 4.00 -13.21
C PRO A 177 6.40 2.76 -14.04
N ALA A 178 7.38 1.97 -13.57
CA ALA A 178 7.78 0.70 -14.18
C ALA A 178 6.62 -0.28 -14.35
N PHE A 179 5.62 -0.25 -13.45
CA PHE A 179 4.41 -1.05 -13.59
C PHE A 179 3.64 -0.65 -14.86
N THR A 180 3.19 0.59 -14.95
CA THR A 180 2.44 1.07 -16.14
C THR A 180 3.23 1.03 -17.45
N ALA A 181 4.56 1.06 -17.39
CA ALA A 181 5.42 1.01 -18.57
C ALA A 181 5.36 -0.36 -19.30
N LEU A 182 4.96 -1.43 -18.61
CA LEU A 182 4.93 -2.78 -19.18
C LEU A 182 3.64 -3.10 -19.95
N THR A 183 2.58 -2.29 -19.85
CA THR A 183 1.27 -2.56 -20.47
C THR A 183 1.36 -2.97 -21.95
N GLY A 184 2.28 -2.36 -22.71
CA GLY A 184 2.46 -2.68 -24.14
C GLY A 184 3.09 -4.05 -24.43
N ALA A 185 3.79 -4.65 -23.47
CA ALA A 185 4.44 -5.96 -23.61
C ALA A 185 3.59 -7.12 -23.08
N VAL A 186 2.55 -6.82 -22.28
CA VAL A 186 1.71 -7.83 -21.62
C VAL A 186 1.04 -8.79 -22.62
N PRO A 187 0.44 -8.35 -23.75
CA PRO A 187 -0.21 -9.29 -24.67
C PRO A 187 0.70 -10.41 -25.17
N ASP A 188 1.93 -10.09 -25.61
CA ASP A 188 2.90 -11.08 -26.07
C ASP A 188 3.32 -12.05 -24.95
N MET A 189 3.39 -11.55 -23.70
CA MET A 189 3.70 -12.37 -22.53
C MET A 189 2.54 -13.31 -22.18
N LEU A 190 1.28 -12.85 -22.27
CA LEU A 190 0.10 -13.69 -22.05
C LEU A 190 0.02 -14.82 -23.07
N ASP A 191 0.32 -14.53 -24.34
CA ASP A 191 0.42 -15.53 -25.41
C ASP A 191 1.49 -16.58 -25.10
N ALA A 192 2.65 -16.15 -24.58
CA ALA A 192 3.73 -17.05 -24.21
C ALA A 192 3.42 -17.92 -22.97
N LEU A 193 2.68 -17.36 -22.00
CA LEU A 193 2.25 -18.06 -20.80
C LEU A 193 1.19 -19.13 -21.11
N GLY A 194 0.24 -18.80 -21.99
CA GLY A 194 -0.80 -19.69 -22.49
C GLY A 194 -1.86 -20.08 -21.45
N THR A 195 -2.93 -20.71 -21.94
CA THR A 195 -4.14 -21.03 -21.16
C THR A 195 -4.43 -22.53 -21.06
N GLU A 196 -3.45 -23.36 -21.38
CA GLU A 196 -3.61 -24.83 -21.48
C GLU A 196 -3.77 -25.53 -20.12
N THR A 197 -3.41 -24.85 -19.03
CA THR A 197 -3.54 -25.36 -17.65
C THR A 197 -4.30 -24.36 -16.80
N ILE A 198 -4.97 -24.85 -15.74
CA ILE A 198 -5.67 -23.98 -14.78
C ILE A 198 -4.71 -22.94 -14.19
N ALA A 199 -3.50 -23.35 -13.80
CA ALA A 199 -2.50 -22.45 -13.25
C ALA A 199 -2.02 -21.38 -14.23
N SER A 200 -1.76 -21.75 -15.51
CA SER A 200 -1.30 -20.77 -16.51
C SER A 200 -2.43 -19.83 -16.91
N ALA A 201 -3.66 -20.33 -17.07
CA ALA A 201 -4.83 -19.51 -17.36
C ALA A 201 -5.17 -18.54 -16.22
N PHE A 202 -5.10 -18.99 -14.96
CA PHE A 202 -5.26 -18.13 -13.78
C PHE A 202 -4.26 -16.98 -13.78
N LYS A 203 -2.96 -17.30 -13.91
CA LYS A 203 -1.90 -16.29 -13.95
C LYS A 203 -2.08 -15.32 -15.12
N ALA A 204 -2.42 -15.83 -16.30
CA ALA A 204 -2.65 -15.01 -17.48
C ALA A 204 -3.83 -14.04 -17.27
N TYR A 205 -4.93 -14.53 -16.68
CA TYR A 205 -6.06 -13.68 -16.36
C TYR A 205 -5.71 -12.59 -15.37
N VAL A 206 -5.09 -12.95 -14.22
CA VAL A 206 -4.74 -12.00 -13.16
C VAL A 206 -3.79 -10.93 -13.69
N ILE A 207 -2.80 -11.31 -14.50
CA ILE A 207 -1.88 -10.34 -15.10
C ILE A 207 -2.59 -9.50 -16.17
N GLY A 208 -3.43 -10.10 -17.03
CA GLY A 208 -4.17 -9.34 -18.03
C GLY A 208 -5.06 -8.27 -17.40
N GLN A 209 -5.77 -8.64 -16.34
CA GLN A 209 -6.59 -7.74 -15.53
C GLN A 209 -5.76 -6.62 -14.88
N ALA A 210 -4.65 -6.97 -14.20
CA ALA A 210 -3.70 -6.03 -13.58
C ALA A 210 -3.22 -4.90 -14.50
N PHE A 211 -3.17 -5.18 -15.81
CA PHE A 211 -2.69 -4.23 -16.82
C PHE A 211 -3.79 -3.67 -17.72
N GLY A 212 -5.06 -3.97 -17.44
CA GLY A 212 -6.20 -3.52 -18.24
C GLY A 212 -6.20 -4.06 -19.68
N VAL A 213 -5.63 -5.26 -19.88
CA VAL A 213 -5.64 -5.97 -21.17
C VAL A 213 -6.93 -6.76 -21.30
N ASP A 214 -7.43 -6.89 -22.54
CA ASP A 214 -8.58 -7.74 -22.84
C ASP A 214 -8.26 -9.21 -22.54
N VAL A 215 -9.09 -9.83 -21.69
CA VAL A 215 -8.92 -11.22 -21.23
C VAL A 215 -10.04 -12.14 -21.72
N ASP A 216 -10.91 -11.72 -22.62
CA ASP A 216 -12.08 -12.49 -23.06
C ASP A 216 -11.72 -13.88 -23.61
N ASP A 217 -10.61 -13.98 -24.34
CA ASP A 217 -10.10 -15.26 -24.85
C ASP A 217 -9.62 -16.18 -23.72
N ILE A 218 -9.02 -15.62 -22.67
CA ILE A 218 -8.60 -16.36 -21.47
C ILE A 218 -9.83 -16.86 -20.71
N VAL A 219 -10.81 -15.98 -20.51
CA VAL A 219 -12.11 -16.33 -19.90
C VAL A 219 -12.78 -17.46 -20.66
N THR A 220 -12.82 -17.37 -21.99
CA THR A 220 -13.37 -18.41 -22.85
C THR A 220 -12.62 -19.74 -22.69
N ALA A 221 -11.28 -19.72 -22.75
CA ALA A 221 -10.46 -20.92 -22.62
C ALA A 221 -10.68 -21.64 -21.28
N MET A 222 -10.86 -20.90 -20.18
CA MET A 222 -11.06 -21.47 -18.85
C MET A 222 -12.34 -22.30 -18.72
N THR A 223 -13.39 -21.96 -19.47
CA THR A 223 -14.66 -22.73 -19.45
C THR A 223 -14.50 -24.17 -19.95
N ALA A 224 -13.42 -24.46 -20.70
CA ALA A 224 -13.11 -25.79 -21.20
C ALA A 224 -12.19 -26.60 -20.26
N LEU A 225 -11.63 -25.97 -19.23
CA LEU A 225 -10.73 -26.63 -18.28
C LEU A 225 -11.53 -27.44 -17.26
N THR A 226 -10.95 -28.57 -16.83
CA THR A 226 -11.55 -29.44 -15.82
C THR A 226 -10.53 -29.70 -14.71
N ALA A 227 -10.94 -29.48 -13.47
CA ALA A 227 -10.15 -29.85 -12.31
C ALA A 227 -10.31 -31.34 -11.99
N THR A 228 -9.21 -32.01 -11.65
CA THR A 228 -9.22 -33.42 -11.22
C THR A 228 -8.81 -33.61 -9.77
N HIS A 229 -8.40 -32.55 -9.10
CA HIS A 229 -8.08 -32.52 -7.68
C HIS A 229 -8.47 -31.16 -7.08
N VAL A 230 -8.59 -31.13 -5.76
CA VAL A 230 -9.14 -30.00 -5.02
C VAL A 230 -8.36 -28.68 -5.17
N TYR A 231 -7.02 -28.67 -5.30
CA TYR A 231 -6.26 -27.42 -5.54
C TYR A 231 -6.63 -26.77 -6.88
N ASP A 232 -6.62 -27.55 -7.96
CA ASP A 232 -7.05 -27.11 -9.29
C ASP A 232 -8.51 -26.65 -9.27
N ALA A 233 -9.38 -27.38 -8.54
CA ALA A 233 -10.78 -27.01 -8.42
C ALA A 233 -10.95 -25.68 -7.67
N THR A 234 -10.11 -25.43 -6.66
CA THR A 234 -10.10 -24.18 -5.89
C THR A 234 -9.70 -22.99 -6.76
N VAL A 235 -8.60 -23.11 -7.51
CA VAL A 235 -8.14 -22.06 -8.43
C VAL A 235 -9.18 -21.83 -9.53
N LEU A 236 -9.74 -22.90 -10.10
CA LEU A 236 -10.75 -22.79 -11.15
C LEU A 236 -12.04 -22.17 -10.60
N LEU A 237 -12.49 -22.53 -9.39
CA LEU A 237 -13.67 -21.93 -8.76
C LEU A 237 -13.45 -20.43 -8.51
N MET A 238 -12.27 -20.04 -8.02
CA MET A 238 -11.89 -18.65 -7.82
C MET A 238 -12.02 -17.86 -9.12
N MET A 239 -11.51 -18.42 -10.24
CA MET A 239 -11.68 -17.83 -11.57
C MET A 239 -13.13 -17.67 -11.99
N MET A 240 -13.94 -18.71 -11.76
CA MET A 240 -15.36 -18.67 -12.10
C MET A 240 -16.12 -17.63 -11.25
N GLY A 241 -15.73 -17.43 -9.99
CA GLY A 241 -16.23 -16.36 -9.12
C GLY A 241 -15.86 -14.98 -9.65
N LEU A 242 -14.58 -14.75 -9.96
CA LEU A 242 -14.04 -13.50 -10.49
C LEU A 242 -14.70 -13.07 -11.81
N THR A 243 -15.00 -14.05 -12.66
CA THR A 243 -15.60 -13.80 -13.99
C THR A 243 -17.13 -13.86 -14.00
N HIS A 244 -17.76 -14.08 -12.85
CA HIS A 244 -19.21 -14.30 -12.72
C HIS A 244 -19.74 -15.37 -13.69
N ALA A 245 -19.02 -16.49 -13.78
CA ALA A 245 -19.35 -17.57 -14.69
C ALA A 245 -20.72 -18.20 -14.39
N ASP A 246 -21.27 -18.89 -15.39
CA ASP A 246 -22.57 -19.56 -15.28
C ASP A 246 -22.56 -20.62 -14.14
N PRO A 247 -23.64 -20.73 -13.34
CA PRO A 247 -23.73 -21.71 -12.26
C PRO A 247 -23.47 -23.17 -12.68
N SER A 248 -23.69 -23.53 -13.94
CA SER A 248 -23.39 -24.86 -14.46
C SER A 248 -21.89 -25.19 -14.47
N LEU A 249 -21.02 -24.18 -14.48
CA LEU A 249 -19.57 -24.32 -14.38
C LEU A 249 -19.10 -24.33 -12.91
N THR A 250 -19.75 -23.59 -12.02
CA THR A 250 -19.36 -23.49 -10.61
C THR A 250 -19.92 -24.62 -9.75
N ALA A 251 -21.15 -25.08 -10.01
CA ALA A 251 -21.82 -26.07 -9.16
C ALA A 251 -21.04 -27.40 -9.02
N PRO A 252 -20.43 -27.99 -10.07
CA PRO A 252 -19.64 -29.21 -9.91
C PRO A 252 -18.35 -28.98 -9.09
N LEU A 253 -17.75 -27.79 -9.19
CA LEU A 253 -16.56 -27.43 -8.42
C LEU A 253 -16.92 -27.22 -6.95
N LEU A 254 -18.05 -26.54 -6.67
CA LEU A 254 -18.58 -26.39 -5.32
C LEU A 254 -18.91 -27.75 -4.70
N ASP A 255 -19.61 -28.63 -5.41
CA ASP A 255 -19.92 -29.98 -4.91
C ASP A 255 -18.66 -30.74 -4.53
N MET A 256 -17.64 -30.74 -5.39
CA MET A 256 -16.33 -31.35 -5.08
C MET A 256 -15.68 -30.69 -3.86
N LEU A 257 -15.61 -29.36 -3.81
CA LEU A 257 -14.91 -28.62 -2.77
C LEU A 257 -15.64 -28.58 -1.43
N LEU A 258 -16.95 -28.86 -1.40
CA LEU A 258 -17.74 -28.99 -0.17
C LEU A 258 -17.79 -30.43 0.34
N THR A 259 -17.53 -31.43 -0.51
CA THR A 259 -17.60 -32.85 -0.10
C THR A 259 -16.24 -33.51 0.08
N GLU A 260 -15.21 -32.99 -0.56
CA GLU A 260 -13.85 -33.53 -0.53
C GLU A 260 -12.88 -32.57 0.18
N LEU A 261 -11.82 -33.16 0.75
CA LEU A 261 -10.65 -32.47 1.27
C LEU A 261 -9.40 -33.15 0.72
N PRO A 262 -8.26 -32.43 0.58
CA PRO A 262 -7.03 -33.07 0.14
C PRO A 262 -6.57 -34.13 1.14
N ALA A 263 -5.88 -35.16 0.64
CA ALA A 263 -5.30 -36.20 1.50
C ALA A 263 -4.30 -35.65 2.53
N PHE A 264 -3.62 -34.56 2.16
CA PHE A 264 -2.76 -33.78 3.04
C PHE A 264 -3.25 -32.34 2.99
N MET A 265 -3.77 -31.90 4.12
CA MET A 265 -4.34 -30.57 4.27
C MET A 265 -3.24 -29.62 4.74
N ASP A 266 -3.15 -28.42 4.15
CA ASP A 266 -2.16 -27.39 4.50
C ASP A 266 -2.80 -26.00 4.57
N ALA A 267 -2.17 -25.07 5.29
CA ALA A 267 -2.81 -23.75 5.49
C ALA A 267 -2.98 -22.97 4.18
N ASP A 268 -2.14 -23.26 3.18
CA ASP A 268 -2.15 -22.59 1.88
C ASP A 268 -3.44 -22.93 1.11
N TYR A 269 -3.80 -24.22 1.03
CA TYR A 269 -5.07 -24.66 0.45
C TYR A 269 -6.27 -24.08 1.18
N ALA A 270 -6.25 -24.07 2.52
CA ALA A 270 -7.36 -23.54 3.30
C ALA A 270 -7.61 -22.06 2.95
N GLY A 271 -6.54 -21.26 2.89
CA GLY A 271 -6.65 -19.84 2.55
C GLY A 271 -7.09 -19.63 1.10
N MET A 272 -6.55 -20.42 0.16
CA MET A 272 -6.99 -20.38 -1.25
C MET A 272 -8.48 -20.74 -1.38
N LEU A 273 -8.94 -21.75 -0.64
CA LEU A 273 -10.32 -22.19 -0.65
C LEU A 273 -11.26 -21.12 -0.08
N ILE A 274 -10.89 -20.48 1.03
CA ILE A 274 -11.64 -19.36 1.60
C ILE A 274 -11.81 -18.27 0.55
N MET A 275 -10.72 -17.79 -0.06
CA MET A 275 -10.79 -16.75 -1.10
C MET A 275 -11.74 -17.16 -2.24
N ALA A 276 -11.64 -18.40 -2.74
CA ALA A 276 -12.52 -18.90 -3.80
C ALA A 276 -14.01 -18.96 -3.37
N LEU A 277 -14.27 -19.35 -2.12
CA LEU A 277 -15.63 -19.48 -1.59
C LEU A 277 -16.29 -18.14 -1.25
N THR A 278 -15.53 -17.06 -1.03
CA THR A 278 -16.10 -15.73 -0.73
C THR A 278 -17.09 -15.24 -1.79
N PHE A 279 -16.89 -15.59 -3.07
CA PHE A 279 -17.81 -15.28 -4.16
C PHE A 279 -19.17 -15.99 -4.07
N PHE A 280 -19.27 -17.02 -3.22
CA PHE A 280 -20.43 -17.88 -3.05
C PHE A 280 -20.97 -17.83 -1.61
N ALA A 281 -20.49 -16.89 -0.79
CA ALA A 281 -20.94 -16.69 0.59
C ALA A 281 -22.44 -16.38 0.67
N GLY A 282 -23.06 -16.73 1.79
CA GLY A 282 -24.50 -16.64 2.04
C GLY A 282 -25.28 -17.92 1.69
N ASP A 283 -24.64 -18.90 1.04
CA ASP A 283 -25.11 -20.29 1.04
C ASP A 283 -24.67 -20.97 2.36
N PRO A 284 -25.57 -21.59 3.15
CA PRO A 284 -25.21 -22.16 4.44
C PRO A 284 -24.12 -23.24 4.40
N ASP A 285 -24.04 -24.04 3.34
CA ASP A 285 -23.02 -25.09 3.23
C ASP A 285 -21.66 -24.49 2.86
N VAL A 286 -21.66 -23.41 2.05
CA VAL A 286 -20.46 -22.62 1.73
C VAL A 286 -19.95 -21.90 2.98
N ASP A 287 -20.83 -21.20 3.70
CA ASP A 287 -20.47 -20.48 4.92
C ASP A 287 -19.90 -21.43 5.98
N ALA A 288 -20.50 -22.62 6.14
CA ALA A 288 -19.99 -23.65 7.04
C ALA A 288 -18.58 -24.15 6.65
N ARG A 289 -18.29 -24.28 5.34
CA ARG A 289 -16.95 -24.64 4.87
C ARG A 289 -15.96 -23.49 5.04
N ILE A 290 -16.36 -22.24 4.85
CA ILE A 290 -15.53 -21.07 5.15
C ILE A 290 -15.13 -21.08 6.64
N ASP A 291 -16.10 -21.23 7.55
CA ASP A 291 -15.86 -21.29 9.00
C ASP A 291 -14.92 -22.44 9.39
N GLU A 292 -15.09 -23.61 8.76
CA GLU A 292 -14.21 -24.77 8.94
C GLU A 292 -12.76 -24.43 8.54
N MET A 293 -12.56 -23.78 7.40
CA MET A 293 -11.22 -23.43 6.91
C MET A 293 -10.58 -22.29 7.71
N VAL A 294 -11.36 -21.31 8.17
CA VAL A 294 -10.87 -20.26 9.08
C VAL A 294 -10.37 -20.88 10.37
N THR A 295 -11.17 -21.77 10.97
CA THR A 295 -10.76 -22.51 12.18
C THR A 295 -9.48 -23.30 11.93
N TYR A 296 -9.38 -23.98 10.79
CA TYR A 296 -8.22 -24.78 10.44
C TYR A 296 -6.91 -23.96 10.34
N ILE A 297 -6.99 -22.75 9.79
CA ILE A 297 -5.85 -21.82 9.67
C ILE A 297 -5.46 -21.29 11.06
N LEU A 298 -6.42 -20.80 11.83
CA LEU A 298 -6.14 -20.22 13.15
C LEU A 298 -5.62 -21.26 14.15
N ASP A 299 -6.07 -22.52 14.06
CA ASP A 299 -5.52 -23.65 14.84
C ASP A 299 -4.04 -23.94 14.52
N ARG A 300 -3.50 -23.43 13.40
CA ARG A 300 -2.09 -23.53 13.00
C ARG A 300 -1.30 -22.27 13.26
N GLN A 301 -1.92 -21.23 13.80
CA GLN A 301 -1.21 -20.02 14.16
C GLN A 301 -0.36 -20.27 15.41
N GLU A 302 0.92 -19.96 15.29
CA GLU A 302 1.85 -19.78 16.40
C GLU A 302 2.29 -18.31 16.42
N ALA A 303 3.01 -17.89 17.47
CA ALA A 303 3.51 -16.52 17.57
C ALA A 303 4.45 -16.18 16.40
N GLU A 304 5.17 -17.17 15.89
CA GLU A 304 6.07 -17.05 14.74
C GLU A 304 5.34 -17.03 13.38
N GLY A 305 4.02 -17.26 13.35
CA GLY A 305 3.19 -17.26 12.13
C GLY A 305 2.44 -18.57 11.92
N ILE A 306 1.96 -18.78 10.69
CA ILE A 306 1.15 -19.96 10.35
C ILE A 306 2.06 -21.16 10.07
N VAL A 307 1.86 -22.22 10.86
CA VAL A 307 2.56 -23.50 10.70
C VAL A 307 1.96 -24.29 9.54
N SER A 308 2.76 -24.47 8.50
CA SER A 308 2.46 -25.33 7.36
C SER A 308 3.70 -26.14 7.01
N TRP A 309 3.53 -27.37 6.53
CA TRP A 309 4.66 -28.26 6.19
C TRP A 309 5.70 -28.47 7.31
N GLY A 310 5.27 -28.32 8.57
CA GLY A 310 6.08 -28.56 9.77
C GLY A 310 6.82 -27.35 10.33
N THR A 311 6.64 -26.14 9.78
CA THR A 311 7.23 -24.91 10.32
C THR A 311 6.34 -23.69 10.04
N ALA A 312 6.41 -22.68 10.93
CA ALA A 312 5.91 -21.35 10.61
C ALA A 312 6.68 -20.79 9.40
N ASN A 313 5.95 -20.22 8.44
CA ASN A 313 6.54 -19.70 7.20
C ASN A 313 5.77 -18.49 6.64
N ALA A 314 6.47 -17.65 5.88
CA ALA A 314 5.94 -16.39 5.36
C ALA A 314 4.82 -16.59 4.34
N ALA A 315 4.95 -17.54 3.41
CA ALA A 315 3.96 -17.76 2.36
C ALA A 315 2.61 -18.20 2.93
N SER A 316 2.60 -19.16 3.85
CA SER A 316 1.36 -19.61 4.49
C SER A 316 0.77 -18.55 5.42
N THR A 317 1.60 -17.73 6.06
CA THR A 317 1.14 -16.59 6.87
C THR A 317 0.49 -15.53 5.99
N ALA A 318 1.11 -15.19 4.86
CA ALA A 318 0.54 -14.29 3.86
C ALA A 318 -0.80 -14.80 3.31
N GLN A 319 -0.89 -16.11 3.03
CA GLN A 319 -2.11 -16.74 2.54
C GLN A 319 -3.25 -16.70 3.56
N ALA A 320 -2.96 -16.87 4.84
CA ALA A 320 -3.93 -16.69 5.92
C ALA A 320 -4.41 -15.24 6.03
N VAL A 321 -3.49 -14.28 5.96
CA VAL A 321 -3.82 -12.84 5.96
C VAL A 321 -4.76 -12.51 4.79
N LEU A 322 -4.43 -12.94 3.57
CA LEU A 322 -5.28 -12.74 2.40
C LEU A 322 -6.68 -13.35 2.55
N ALA A 323 -6.77 -14.55 3.15
CA ALA A 323 -8.05 -15.21 3.39
C ALA A 323 -8.92 -14.46 4.41
N LEU A 324 -8.35 -14.00 5.51
CA LEU A 324 -9.07 -13.19 6.51
C LEU A 324 -9.55 -11.87 5.91
N LEU A 325 -8.68 -11.18 5.17
CA LEU A 325 -9.01 -9.91 4.53
C LEU A 325 -10.10 -10.06 3.45
N ALA A 326 -10.11 -11.16 2.70
CA ALA A 326 -11.18 -11.47 1.76
C ALA A 326 -12.55 -11.66 2.44
N LEU A 327 -12.57 -11.98 3.73
CA LEU A 327 -13.78 -12.06 4.58
C LEU A 327 -14.08 -10.75 5.32
N GLY A 328 -13.19 -9.75 5.25
CA GLY A 328 -13.27 -8.53 6.06
C GLY A 328 -12.98 -8.76 7.54
N LEU A 329 -12.18 -9.79 7.86
CA LEU A 329 -11.70 -10.07 9.20
C LEU A 329 -10.34 -9.43 9.42
N ASP A 330 -10.17 -8.77 10.56
CA ASP A 330 -8.95 -8.07 10.93
C ASP A 330 -7.81 -9.05 11.26
N PRO A 331 -6.73 -9.14 10.46
CA PRO A 331 -5.59 -10.01 10.77
C PRO A 331 -4.80 -9.56 12.00
N ARG A 332 -5.07 -8.36 12.54
CA ARG A 332 -4.53 -7.85 13.80
C ARG A 332 -5.48 -8.00 14.99
N GLY A 333 -6.65 -8.60 14.78
CA GLY A 333 -7.66 -8.80 15.82
C GLY A 333 -7.29 -9.88 16.84
N GLU A 334 -7.95 -9.88 18.01
CA GLU A 334 -7.72 -10.87 19.08
C GLU A 334 -7.88 -12.33 18.61
N HIS A 335 -8.75 -12.58 17.62
CA HIS A 335 -8.97 -13.91 17.05
C HIS A 335 -7.79 -14.42 16.21
N ALA A 336 -6.92 -13.51 15.76
CA ALA A 336 -5.73 -13.76 14.95
C ALA A 336 -4.46 -13.35 15.70
N THR A 337 -4.47 -13.43 17.04
CA THR A 337 -3.35 -13.07 17.91
C THR A 337 -2.95 -14.23 18.81
N VAL A 338 -1.66 -14.60 18.81
CA VAL A 338 -1.08 -15.64 19.68
C VAL A 338 0.10 -15.04 20.43
N ASP A 339 0.14 -15.21 21.76
CA ASP A 339 1.19 -14.70 22.65
C ASP A 339 1.48 -13.18 22.52
N ASN A 340 0.45 -12.38 22.22
CA ASN A 340 0.51 -10.94 21.91
C ASN A 340 1.26 -10.63 20.60
N THR A 341 1.27 -11.57 19.66
CA THR A 341 1.74 -11.36 18.29
C THR A 341 0.60 -11.68 17.33
N ASP A 342 0.20 -10.66 16.58
CA ASP A 342 -0.82 -10.79 15.54
C ASP A 342 -0.25 -11.33 14.20
N LEU A 343 -1.11 -11.62 13.22
CA LEU A 343 -0.64 -12.22 11.96
C LEU A 343 0.20 -11.28 11.10
N ILE A 344 -0.01 -9.96 11.19
CA ILE A 344 0.80 -8.98 10.44
C ILE A 344 2.17 -8.83 11.12
N GLU A 345 2.22 -8.81 12.46
CA GLU A 345 3.45 -8.89 13.26
C GLU A 345 4.25 -10.14 12.95
N ALA A 346 3.61 -11.31 12.92
CA ALA A 346 4.26 -12.55 12.54
C ALA A 346 4.77 -12.53 11.09
N LEU A 347 3.99 -12.00 10.14
CA LEU A 347 4.41 -11.90 8.74
C LEU A 347 5.64 -10.99 8.57
N LEU A 348 5.65 -9.83 9.23
CA LEU A 348 6.77 -8.89 9.18
C LEU A 348 8.05 -9.44 9.84
N ALA A 349 7.96 -10.42 10.74
CA ALA A 349 9.14 -11.07 11.31
C ALA A 349 9.98 -11.84 10.27
N PHE A 350 9.38 -12.23 9.14
CA PHE A 350 10.10 -12.87 8.02
C PHE A 350 10.78 -11.89 7.07
N GLU A 351 10.50 -10.59 7.21
CA GLU A 351 11.03 -9.54 6.35
C GLU A 351 12.56 -9.41 6.48
N THR A 352 13.21 -9.12 5.36
CA THR A 352 14.62 -8.76 5.26
C THR A 352 14.87 -7.93 3.99
N GLU A 353 15.35 -6.70 4.15
CA GLU A 353 15.76 -5.82 3.04
C GLU A 353 14.69 -5.64 1.93
N GLY A 354 13.42 -5.53 2.31
CA GLY A 354 12.27 -5.36 1.42
C GLY A 354 11.82 -6.66 0.75
N ALA A 355 12.29 -7.81 1.23
CA ALA A 355 11.91 -9.13 0.76
C ALA A 355 11.57 -10.05 1.95
N PHE A 356 11.12 -11.27 1.71
CA PHE A 356 10.69 -12.18 2.76
C PHE A 356 11.40 -13.51 2.69
N ARG A 357 11.93 -13.95 3.84
CA ARG A 357 12.46 -15.29 4.03
C ARG A 357 11.32 -16.30 4.07
N TRP A 358 11.57 -17.53 3.63
CA TRP A 358 10.55 -18.58 3.75
C TRP A 358 10.23 -18.89 5.22
N SER A 359 11.23 -19.11 6.05
CA SER A 359 11.08 -19.33 7.49
C SER A 359 12.03 -18.44 8.30
N LEU A 360 11.81 -18.28 9.60
CA LEU A 360 12.72 -17.52 10.47
C LEU A 360 14.13 -18.13 10.54
N THR A 361 14.26 -19.43 10.22
CA THR A 361 15.54 -20.14 10.17
C THR A 361 16.25 -20.07 8.82
N SER A 362 15.59 -19.55 7.79
CA SER A 362 16.21 -19.34 6.48
C SER A 362 17.25 -18.22 6.58
N GLU A 363 18.38 -18.39 5.89
CA GLU A 363 19.45 -17.37 5.83
C GLU A 363 19.12 -16.27 4.82
N ASP A 364 18.61 -16.65 3.65
CA ASP A 364 18.33 -15.75 2.54
C ASP A 364 16.82 -15.50 2.34
N ALA A 365 16.50 -14.37 1.72
CA ALA A 365 15.16 -14.09 1.22
C ALA A 365 14.73 -15.10 0.15
N ASP A 366 13.46 -15.49 0.18
CA ASP A 366 12.82 -16.30 -0.84
C ASP A 366 12.06 -15.38 -1.82
N PHE A 367 12.79 -14.96 -2.85
CA PHE A 367 12.27 -14.10 -3.91
C PHE A 367 11.27 -14.83 -4.81
N ALA A 368 11.35 -16.15 -4.95
CA ALA A 368 10.56 -16.86 -5.95
C ALA A 368 9.13 -17.15 -5.48
N PHE A 369 8.92 -17.23 -4.16
CA PHE A 369 7.65 -17.70 -3.61
C PHE A 369 7.14 -16.87 -2.45
N SER A 370 7.93 -16.69 -1.38
CA SER A 370 7.47 -16.02 -0.16
C SER A 370 7.27 -14.51 -0.35
N THR A 371 8.24 -13.83 -0.98
CA THR A 371 8.22 -12.37 -1.17
C THR A 371 7.00 -11.85 -1.96
N PRO A 372 6.64 -12.39 -3.15
CA PRO A 372 5.50 -11.88 -3.90
C PRO A 372 4.16 -12.05 -3.16
N GLN A 373 4.00 -13.14 -2.41
CA GLN A 373 2.79 -13.40 -1.63
C GLN A 373 2.70 -12.49 -0.39
N ALA A 374 3.81 -12.32 0.34
CA ALA A 374 3.87 -11.42 1.48
C ALA A 374 3.61 -9.96 1.08
N PHE A 375 4.16 -9.52 -0.06
CA PHE A 375 3.86 -8.21 -0.63
C PHE A 375 2.37 -8.02 -0.88
N ALA A 376 1.74 -8.99 -1.55
CA ALA A 376 0.32 -8.93 -1.83
C ALA A 376 -0.53 -8.89 -0.55
N ALA A 377 -0.19 -9.71 0.45
CA ALA A 377 -0.86 -9.68 1.76
C ALA A 377 -0.76 -8.32 2.46
N LEU A 378 0.43 -7.70 2.47
CA LEU A 378 0.62 -6.39 3.08
C LEU A 378 -0.09 -5.28 2.29
N ALA A 379 -0.09 -5.33 0.96
CA ALA A 379 -0.82 -4.36 0.14
C ALA A 379 -2.34 -4.45 0.38
N VAL A 380 -2.90 -5.65 0.44
CA VAL A 380 -4.33 -5.86 0.75
C VAL A 380 -4.63 -5.42 2.19
N TYR A 381 -3.75 -5.72 3.15
CA TYR A 381 -3.91 -5.26 4.54
C TYR A 381 -3.89 -3.73 4.64
N LYS A 382 -2.96 -3.06 3.95
CA LYS A 382 -2.91 -1.59 3.88
C LYS A 382 -4.24 -1.02 3.39
N ILE A 383 -4.79 -1.56 2.30
CA ILE A 383 -6.07 -1.11 1.75
C ILE A 383 -7.22 -1.35 2.73
N TYR A 384 -7.27 -2.51 3.37
CA TYR A 384 -8.25 -2.85 4.40
C TYR A 384 -8.18 -1.90 5.61
N ARG A 385 -6.97 -1.62 6.10
CA ARG A 385 -6.71 -0.73 7.25
C ARG A 385 -7.11 0.71 6.93
N ASP A 386 -6.75 1.17 5.74
CA ASP A 386 -6.87 2.56 5.33
C ASP A 386 -8.29 2.91 4.83
N THR A 387 -9.10 1.90 4.52
CA THR A 387 -10.49 2.09 4.13
C THR A 387 -11.41 2.11 5.34
N TRP A 388 -12.22 3.18 5.46
CA TRP A 388 -13.18 3.33 6.56
C TRP A 388 -14.11 2.13 6.70
N GLY A 389 -14.25 1.63 7.93
CA GLY A 389 -15.10 0.49 8.25
C GLY A 389 -14.47 -0.86 7.94
N ASN A 390 -13.20 -0.87 7.51
CA ASN A 390 -12.40 -2.08 7.30
C ASN A 390 -13.14 -3.14 6.48
N PRO A 391 -13.55 -2.82 5.24
CA PRO A 391 -14.36 -3.71 4.41
C PRO A 391 -13.55 -4.91 3.94
N ALA A 392 -14.23 -5.98 3.53
CA ALA A 392 -13.57 -7.10 2.86
C ALA A 392 -12.81 -6.64 1.61
N VAL A 393 -11.56 -7.10 1.47
CA VAL A 393 -10.68 -6.79 0.33
C VAL A 393 -10.14 -8.10 -0.22
N HIS A 394 -10.46 -8.40 -1.48
CA HIS A 394 -10.02 -9.61 -2.16
C HIS A 394 -8.92 -9.27 -3.17
N LEU A 395 -7.74 -9.88 -3.03
CA LEU A 395 -6.54 -9.56 -3.84
C LEU A 395 -6.80 -9.52 -5.36
N PHE A 396 -7.60 -10.45 -5.87
CA PHE A 396 -7.84 -10.60 -7.30
C PHE A 396 -9.09 -9.89 -7.83
N VAL A 397 -9.85 -9.17 -6.99
CA VAL A 397 -11.04 -8.41 -7.43
C VAL A 397 -10.61 -6.98 -7.74
N ASN A 398 -10.78 -6.55 -9.00
CA ASN A 398 -10.30 -5.26 -9.52
C ASN A 398 -8.76 -5.11 -9.50
N ALA A 399 -8.02 -6.22 -9.40
CA ALA A 399 -6.74 -6.30 -10.08
C ALA A 399 -7.02 -6.10 -11.58
#